data_AF-A0A7Y8PSQ4-F1
#
_entry.id   AF-A0A7Y8PSQ4-F1
#
_cell.length_a   1.000
_cell.length_b   1.000
_cell.length_c   1.000
_cell.angle_alpha   90.00
_cell.angle_beta   90.00
_cell.angle_gamma   90.00
#
_symmetry.space_group_name_H-M   'P 1'
#
loop_
_entity.id
_entity.type
_entity.pdbx_description
1 polymer ?
#
loop_
_entity_poly.entity_id
_entity_poly.type
_entity_poly.pdbx_seq_one_letter_code
_entity_poly.pdbx_strand_id
1 'polypeptide(L)'
;MNTVIFDPYTDYEHIRMVELLLGGIGCLLFEDDSCQFAEFDENDTMFVYSPKLKTPLLNEFCATYMKEYERLALEHRLVIQKGIPFKIDYFWE
;
A
#
# COMPACT_ATOMS: atom_id res chain seq x y z
N MET A 1 -6.04 29.11 16.52
CA MET A 1 -5.01 28.17 16.05
C MET A 1 -5.75 27.26 15.07
N ASN A 2 -5.52 27.40 13.77
CA ASN A 2 -6.21 26.60 12.76
C ASN A 2 -5.37 25.34 12.51
N THR A 3 -5.86 24.20 12.98
CA THR A 3 -5.26 22.90 12.68
C THR A 3 -5.61 22.53 11.25
N VAL A 4 -4.60 22.30 10.42
CA VAL A 4 -4.78 21.67 9.10
C VAL A 4 -4.70 20.16 9.31
N ILE A 5 -5.77 19.45 9.01
CA ILE A 5 -5.80 17.99 8.98
C ILE A 5 -5.58 17.58 7.52
N PHE A 6 -4.42 17.00 7.23
CA PHE A 6 -4.17 16.36 5.95
C PHE A 6 -4.54 14.88 6.09
N ASP A 7 -5.73 14.53 5.61
CA ASP A 7 -6.20 13.15 5.52
C ASP A 7 -6.64 12.89 4.07
N PRO A 8 -5.71 12.44 3.20
CA PRO A 8 -6.04 12.17 1.80
C PRO A 8 -6.92 10.93 1.63
N TYR A 9 -7.22 10.20 2.72
CA TYR A 9 -7.94 8.92 2.69
C TYR A 9 -9.16 8.89 3.60
N THR A 10 -9.75 10.03 3.96
CA THR A 10 -10.99 10.06 4.78
C THR A 10 -12.08 9.14 4.22
N ASP A 11 -12.14 9.02 2.88
CA ASP A 11 -13.10 8.16 2.17
C ASP A 11 -12.54 6.76 1.79
N TYR A 12 -11.28 6.46 2.12
CA TYR A 12 -10.56 5.25 1.69
C TYR A 12 -9.82 4.55 2.85
N GLU A 13 -10.59 4.15 3.87
CA GLU A 13 -10.05 3.58 5.11
C GLU A 13 -9.18 2.33 4.90
N HIS A 14 -9.49 1.49 3.91
CA HIS A 14 -8.77 0.23 3.70
C HIS A 14 -7.43 0.46 3.02
N ILE A 15 -7.32 1.46 2.13
CA ILE A 15 -6.03 1.91 1.60
C ILE A 15 -5.14 2.38 2.75
N ARG A 16 -5.68 3.22 3.65
CA ARG A 16 -4.94 3.69 4.82
C ARG A 16 -4.48 2.54 5.72
N MET A 17 -5.34 1.54 5.95
CA MET A 17 -4.96 0.36 6.75
C MET A 17 -3.84 -0.45 6.09
N VAL A 18 -3.92 -0.68 4.78
CA VAL A 18 -2.89 -1.40 4.03
C VAL A 18 -1.57 -0.64 4.01
N GLU A 19 -1.60 0.68 3.82
CA GLU A 19 -0.41 1.55 3.92
C GLU A 19 0.31 1.33 5.26
N LEU A 20 -0.43 1.31 6.37
CA LEU A 20 0.12 1.06 7.71
C LEU A 20 0.70 -0.36 7.85
N LEU A 21 0.03 -1.37 7.32
CA LEU A 21 0.49 -2.76 7.35
C LEU A 21 1.77 -2.97 6.52
N LEU A 22 1.93 -2.23 5.43
CA LEU A 22 3.13 -2.25 4.59
C LEU A 22 4.28 -1.41 5.17
N GLY A 23 4.09 -0.69 6.29
CA GLY A 23 5.13 0.13 6.90
C GLY A 23 5.16 1.57 6.42
N GLY A 24 4.06 2.09 5.89
CA GLY A 24 3.96 3.44 5.33
C GLY A 24 4.23 3.50 3.82
N ILE A 25 4.34 2.35 3.14
CA ILE A 25 4.45 2.29 1.68
C ILE A 25 3.15 2.84 1.10
N GLY A 26 3.23 4.00 0.47
CA GLY A 26 2.09 4.68 -0.13
C GLY A 26 1.74 4.17 -1.53
N CYS A 27 0.72 4.78 -2.11
CA CYS A 27 0.32 4.52 -3.49
C CYS A 27 1.09 5.42 -4.47
N LEU A 28 1.65 4.83 -5.52
CA LEU A 28 2.05 5.57 -6.72
C LEU A 28 0.81 5.98 -7.50
N LEU A 29 0.71 7.24 -7.90
CA LEU A 29 -0.38 7.78 -8.74
C LEU A 29 0.09 7.88 -10.19
N PHE A 30 -0.74 7.41 -11.12
CA PHE A 30 -0.45 7.42 -12.56
C PHE A 30 -1.28 8.48 -13.30
N GLU A 31 -0.87 8.81 -14.53
CA GLU A 31 -1.55 9.81 -15.38
C GLU A 31 -3.00 9.46 -15.71
N ASP A 32 -3.34 8.18 -15.66
CA ASP A 32 -4.70 7.68 -15.89
C ASP A 32 -5.54 7.68 -14.60
N ASP A 33 -5.18 8.45 -13.57
CA ASP A 33 -5.78 8.52 -12.22
C ASP A 33 -5.92 7.17 -11.49
N SER A 34 -5.24 6.13 -11.96
CA SER A 34 -5.11 4.91 -11.18
C SER A 34 -3.94 5.02 -10.21
N CYS A 35 -3.94 4.14 -9.23
CA CYS A 35 -2.91 4.05 -8.23
C CYS A 35 -2.58 2.59 -7.89
N GLN A 36 -1.39 2.41 -7.30
CA GLN A 36 -0.87 1.10 -6.93
C GLN A 36 0.07 1.23 -5.74
N PHE A 37 0.01 0.31 -4.79
CA PHE A 37 1.06 0.16 -3.78
C PHE A 37 2.31 -0.41 -4.44
N ALA A 38 3.35 0.40 -4.54
CA ALA A 38 4.64 -0.01 -5.05
C ALA A 38 5.75 0.92 -4.53
N GLU A 39 6.96 0.38 -4.39
CA GLU A 39 8.13 1.15 -3.98
C GLU A 39 9.39 0.67 -4.70
N PHE A 40 10.31 1.61 -4.94
CA PHE A 40 11.62 1.32 -5.50
C PHE A 40 12.64 1.15 -4.39
N ASP A 41 13.56 0.20 -4.54
CA ASP A 41 14.77 0.18 -3.71
C ASP A 41 15.83 1.17 -4.24
N GLU A 42 16.99 1.19 -3.57
CA GLU A 42 18.14 2.02 -3.95
C GLU A 42 18.75 1.69 -5.32
N ASN A 43 18.36 0.56 -5.93
CA ASN A 43 18.84 0.08 -7.22
C ASN A 43 17.79 0.20 -8.32
N ASP A 44 16.76 1.03 -8.11
CA ASP A 44 15.62 1.22 -9.02
C ASP A 44 14.82 -0.07 -9.29
N THR A 45 14.88 -1.05 -8.39
CA THR A 45 14.05 -2.27 -8.48
C THR A 45 12.67 -1.98 -7.90
N MET A 46 11.63 -2.13 -8.73
CA MET A 46 10.24 -1.91 -8.30
C MET A 46 9.67 -3.15 -7.59
N PHE A 47 9.14 -2.94 -6.39
CA PHE A 47 8.38 -3.92 -5.60
C PHE A 47 6.91 -3.53 -5.61
N VAL A 48 6.04 -4.47 -5.95
CA VAL A 48 4.60 -4.23 -6.16
C VAL A 48 3.80 -5.01 -5.13
N TYR A 49 2.85 -4.32 -4.48
CA TYR A 49 2.04 -4.87 -3.39
C TYR A 49 0.54 -4.86 -3.65
N SER A 50 0.09 -4.27 -4.75
CA SER A 50 -1.31 -4.31 -5.19
C SER A 50 -1.39 -4.31 -6.73
N PRO A 51 -2.54 -4.60 -7.35
CA PRO A 51 -2.79 -4.26 -8.75
C PRO A 51 -2.88 -2.74 -8.94
N LYS A 52 -2.70 -2.29 -10.18
CA LYS A 52 -2.92 -0.90 -10.61
C LYS A 52 -4.41 -0.69 -10.87
N LEU A 53 -5.07 0.10 -10.03
CA LEU A 53 -6.54 0.30 -10.03
C LEU A 53 -6.91 1.75 -9.77
N LYS A 54 -8.11 2.18 -10.16
CA LYS A 54 -8.66 3.46 -9.67
C LYS A 54 -8.79 3.43 -8.15
N THR A 55 -8.61 4.57 -7.47
CA THR A 55 -8.62 4.64 -5.99
C THR A 55 -9.81 3.94 -5.32
N PRO A 56 -11.07 4.10 -5.77
CA PRO A 56 -12.20 3.38 -5.17
C PRO A 56 -12.07 1.85 -5.29
N LEU A 57 -11.64 1.37 -6.45
CA LEU A 57 -11.43 -0.06 -6.71
C LEU A 57 -10.23 -0.61 -5.93
N LEU A 58 -9.18 0.20 -5.74
CA LEU A 58 -8.05 -0.17 -4.88
C LEU A 58 -8.50 -0.30 -3.42
N ASN A 59 -9.37 0.57 -2.93
CA ASN A 59 -9.91 0.47 -1.58
C ASN A 59 -10.76 -0.81 -1.39
N GLU A 60 -11.59 -1.17 -2.37
CA GLU A 60 -12.33 -2.44 -2.38
C GLU A 60 -11.40 -3.67 -2.44
N PHE A 61 -10.32 -3.57 -3.22
CA PHE A 61 -9.27 -4.60 -3.27
C PHE A 61 -8.60 -4.77 -1.90
N CYS A 62 -8.20 -3.67 -1.26
CA CYS A 62 -7.62 -3.69 0.09
C CYS A 62 -8.57 -4.29 1.12
N ALA A 63 -9.87 -3.99 1.04
CA ALA A 63 -10.88 -4.59 1.92
C ALA A 63 -10.98 -6.11 1.70
N THR A 64 -11.00 -6.56 0.44
CA THR A 64 -11.11 -7.98 0.06
C THR A 64 -9.92 -8.80 0.54
N TYR A 65 -8.71 -8.25 0.43
CA TYR A 65 -7.45 -8.96 0.72
C TYR A 65 -6.79 -8.54 2.03
N MET A 66 -7.53 -7.90 2.95
CA MET A 66 -6.96 -7.38 4.21
C MET A 66 -6.18 -8.44 5.00
N LYS A 67 -6.69 -9.67 5.06
CA LYS A 67 -6.01 -10.77 5.77
C LYS A 67 -4.66 -11.15 5.18
N GLU A 68 -4.48 -11.01 3.87
CA GLU A 68 -3.19 -11.24 3.23
C GLU A 68 -2.19 -10.15 3.60
N TYR A 69 -2.63 -8.89 3.67
CA TYR A 69 -1.78 -7.80 4.16
C TYR A 69 -1.41 -7.95 5.63
N GLU A 70 -2.34 -8.39 6.48
CA GLU A 70 -2.04 -8.71 7.89
C GLU A 70 -1.02 -9.84 8.01
N ARG A 71 -1.15 -10.89 7.19
CA ARG A 71 -0.20 -12.00 7.12
C ARG A 71 1.18 -11.51 6.68
N LEU A 72 1.25 -10.72 5.60
CA LEU A 72 2.49 -10.13 5.09
C LEU A 72 3.16 -9.23 6.14
N ALA A 73 2.40 -8.40 6.86
CA ALA A 73 2.92 -7.55 7.92
C ALA A 73 3.59 -8.37 9.04
N LEU A 74 3.04 -9.54 9.36
CA LEU A 74 3.64 -10.45 10.34
C LEU A 74 4.90 -11.13 9.80
N GLU A 75 4.85 -11.68 8.60
CA GLU A 75 5.96 -12.39 7.95
C GLU A 75 7.16 -11.48 7.68
N HIS A 76 6.92 -10.24 7.28
CA HIS A 76 7.93 -9.25 6.87
C HIS A 76 8.21 -8.19 7.94
N ARG A 77 7.75 -8.38 9.18
CA ARG A 77 7.85 -7.40 10.28
C ARG A 77 9.24 -6.77 10.42
N LEU A 78 10.30 -7.56 10.32
CA LEU A 78 11.68 -7.07 10.50
C LEU A 78 12.16 -6.17 9.36
N VAL A 79 11.74 -6.42 8.11
CA VAL A 79 12.13 -5.58 6.97
C VAL A 79 11.27 -4.32 6.91
N ILE A 80 9.98 -4.43 7.25
CA ILE A 80 9.08 -3.29 7.46
C ILE A 80 9.64 -2.33 8.51
N GLN A 81 10.09 -2.83 9.67
CA GLN A 81 10.70 -2.01 10.72
C GLN A 81 12.00 -1.31 10.31
N LYS A 82 12.67 -1.82 9.27
CA LYS A 82 13.89 -1.23 8.72
C LYS A 82 13.63 -0.32 7.52
N GLY A 83 12.38 -0.20 7.06
CA GLY A 83 12.03 0.55 5.86
C GLY A 83 12.64 -0.05 4.59
N ILE A 84 12.77 -1.38 4.53
CA ILE A 84 13.35 -2.08 3.38
C ILE A 84 12.21 -2.69 2.55
N PRO A 85 12.07 -2.33 1.26
CA PRO A 85 11.13 -2.98 0.35
C PRO A 85 11.38 -4.49 0.27
N PHE A 86 10.31 -5.27 0.05
CA PHE A 86 10.39 -6.72 0.05
C PHE A 86 9.52 -7.33 -1.05
N LYS A 87 9.95 -8.47 -1.56
CA LYS A 87 9.17 -9.22 -2.54
C LYS A 87 8.03 -9.95 -1.84
N ILE A 88 6.87 -9.97 -2.48
CA ILE A 88 5.73 -10.79 -2.11
C ILE A 88 5.38 -11.74 -3.25
N ASP A 89 4.74 -12.85 -2.91
CA ASP A 89 3.97 -13.62 -3.88
C ASP A 89 2.60 -12.95 -4.05
N TYR A 90 2.20 -12.70 -5.30
CA TYR A 90 0.92 -12.06 -5.57
C TYR A 90 -0.23 -13.00 -5.17
N PHE A 91 -1.17 -12.45 -4.43
CA PHE A 91 -2.38 -13.13 -3.96
C PHE A 91 -3.63 -12.73 -4.76
N TRP A 92 -3.41 -12.06 -5.91
CA TRP A 92 -4.42 -11.63 -6.86
C TRP A 92 -4.06 -12.09 -8.27
N GLU A 93 -5.07 -12.16 -9.14
CA GLU A 93 -4.94 -12.54 -10.56
C GLU A 93 -4.90 -11.30 -11.47
#